data_AF-A0A2R6K6M7-F1
#
_entry.id   AF-A0A2R6K6M7-F1
#
_cell.length_a   1.000
_cell.length_b   1.000
_cell.length_c   1.000
_cell.angle_alpha   90.00
_cell.angle_beta   90.00
_cell.angle_gamma   90.00
#
_symmetry.space_group_name_H-M   'P 1'
#
loop_
_entity.id
_entity.type
_entity.pdbx_description
1 polymer ?
#
loop_
_entity_poly.entity_id
_entity_poly.type
_entity_poly.pdbx_seq_one_letter_code
_entity_poly.pdbx_strand_id
1 'polypeptide(L)'
;MSSHGASMLDETGVFCVFAAFALNATRADGEGSSTETASNGFEELLADYENAVLCDTYVTDGLAAETDLFVRVHARGLTTAQAFVREFRERVLGAARNEPRRSSVSSGTRSTRRRPPISTRN
;
A
#
# COMPACT_ATOMS: atom_id res chain seq x y z
N MET A 1 -14.76 -23.97 9.38
CA MET A 1 -14.15 -22.96 8.49
C MET A 1 -13.34 -23.73 7.46
N SER A 2 -13.79 -23.78 6.21
CA SER A 2 -13.05 -24.44 5.13
C SER A 2 -11.87 -23.55 4.75
N SER A 3 -10.65 -24.09 4.77
CA SER A 3 -9.44 -23.37 4.36
C SER A 3 -9.43 -23.26 2.84
N HIS A 4 -10.02 -22.17 2.32
CA HIS A 4 -10.03 -21.88 0.90
C HIS A 4 -8.58 -21.76 0.41
N GLY A 5 -8.24 -22.46 -0.68
CA GLY A 5 -6.89 -22.41 -1.26
C GLY A 5 -5.81 -23.26 -0.58
N ALA A 6 -6.11 -24.06 0.45
CA ALA A 6 -5.11 -24.89 1.14
C ALA A 6 -4.36 -25.87 0.22
N SER A 7 -4.99 -26.33 -0.87
CA SER A 7 -4.31 -27.17 -1.86
C SER A 7 -3.12 -26.48 -2.53
N MET A 8 -3.12 -25.14 -2.61
CA MET A 8 -2.03 -24.37 -3.21
C MET A 8 -0.70 -24.52 -2.45
N LEU A 9 -0.72 -24.92 -1.18
CA LEU A 9 0.50 -25.11 -0.40
C LEU A 9 1.29 -26.37 -0.83
N ASP A 10 0.60 -27.37 -1.35
CA ASP A 10 1.19 -28.66 -1.77
C ASP A 10 1.35 -28.76 -3.30
N GLU A 11 0.81 -27.80 -4.05
CA GLU A 11 0.87 -27.75 -5.51
C GLU A 11 2.23 -27.23 -6.01
N THR A 12 2.84 -27.94 -6.97
CA THR A 12 4.03 -27.45 -7.68
C THR A 12 3.66 -26.37 -8.70
N GLY A 13 4.52 -25.36 -8.87
CA GLY A 13 4.30 -24.29 -9.86
C GLY A 13 3.41 -23.14 -9.39
N VAL A 14 3.04 -23.14 -8.10
CA VAL A 14 2.39 -21.99 -7.46
C VAL A 14 3.43 -20.92 -7.15
N PHE A 15 3.10 -19.67 -7.49
CA PHE A 15 3.92 -18.52 -7.13
C PHE A 15 3.61 -18.08 -5.71
N CYS A 16 4.66 -17.75 -4.96
CA CYS A 16 4.56 -17.16 -3.63
C CYS A 16 5.16 -15.75 -3.67
N VAL A 17 4.38 -14.75 -3.24
CA VAL A 17 4.79 -13.36 -3.11
C VAL A 17 4.78 -12.99 -1.64
N PHE A 18 5.89 -12.40 -1.19
CA PHE A 18 6.05 -11.88 0.17
C PHE A 18 6.06 -10.35 0.12
N ALA A 19 5.22 -9.72 0.93
CA ALA A 19 5.12 -8.27 1.02
C ALA A 19 5.20 -7.82 2.48
N ALA A 20 6.14 -6.94 2.77
CA ALA A 20 6.34 -6.31 4.08
C ALA A 20 5.83 -4.88 4.03
N PHE A 21 5.10 -4.46 5.07
CA PHE A 21 4.54 -3.12 5.19
C PHE A 21 4.90 -2.51 6.55
N ALA A 22 5.34 -1.25 6.50
CA ALA A 22 5.36 -0.36 7.66
C ALA A 22 4.06 0.44 7.69
N LEU A 23 3.35 0.40 8.81
CA LEU A 23 2.10 1.10 9.05
C LEU A 23 2.42 2.46 9.67
N ASN A 24 1.93 3.55 9.06
CA ASN A 24 2.17 4.88 9.60
C ASN A 24 1.40 5.07 10.92
N ALA A 25 2.13 5.43 11.99
CA ALA A 25 1.61 5.65 13.34
C ALA A 25 0.46 6.68 13.43
N THR A 26 0.32 7.59 12.46
CA THR A 26 -0.78 8.57 12.38
C THR A 26 -2.17 7.93 12.27
N ARG A 27 -2.23 6.61 12.04
CA ARG A 27 -3.46 5.80 12.01
C ARG A 27 -4.00 5.45 13.41
N ALA A 28 -3.17 5.50 14.46
CA ALA A 28 -3.58 5.13 15.82
C ALA A 28 -4.37 6.24 16.55
N ASP A 29 -4.18 7.51 16.18
CA ASP A 29 -4.77 8.66 16.87
C ASP A 29 -6.11 9.15 16.26
N GLY A 30 -6.54 8.56 15.13
CA GLY A 30 -7.79 8.90 14.47
C GLY A 30 -8.91 7.94 14.88
N GLU A 31 -9.86 8.44 15.67
CA GLU A 31 -11.22 7.93 15.96
C GLU A 31 -11.57 6.56 15.36
N GLY A 32 -12.01 5.62 16.20
CA GLY A 32 -12.26 4.18 15.96
C GLY A 32 -13.07 3.73 14.74
N SER A 33 -13.41 4.62 13.81
CA SER A 33 -13.97 4.38 12.47
C SER A 33 -12.96 3.73 11.48
N SER A 34 -11.66 3.90 11.69
CA SER A 34 -10.62 3.46 10.73
C SER A 34 -10.35 1.95 10.74
N THR A 35 -10.61 1.25 11.85
CA THR A 35 -10.36 -0.20 11.98
C THR A 35 -11.46 -1.03 11.31
N GLU A 36 -12.73 -0.68 11.53
CA GLU A 36 -13.86 -1.38 10.89
C GLU A 36 -13.82 -1.24 9.37
N THR A 37 -13.50 -0.05 8.86
CA THR A 37 -13.38 0.21 7.42
C THR A 37 -12.29 -0.65 6.76
N ALA A 38 -11.16 -0.86 7.44
CA ALA A 38 -10.07 -1.67 6.92
C ALA A 38 -10.36 -3.18 6.99
N SER A 39 -11.04 -3.64 8.04
CA SER A 39 -11.50 -5.02 8.15
C SER A 39 -12.49 -5.35 7.03
N ASN A 40 -13.48 -4.48 6.79
CA ASN A 40 -14.45 -4.64 5.70
C ASN A 40 -13.76 -4.65 4.33
N GLY A 41 -12.82 -3.72 4.09
CA GLY A 41 -12.06 -3.69 2.83
C GLY A 41 -11.19 -4.92 2.60
N PHE A 42 -10.75 -5.60 3.67
CA PHE A 42 -10.01 -6.86 3.56
C PHE A 42 -10.94 -8.04 3.28
N GLU A 43 -12.10 -8.12 3.94
CA GLU A 43 -13.09 -9.16 3.66
C GLU A 43 -13.62 -9.08 2.23
N GLU A 44 -13.93 -7.87 1.74
CA GLU A 44 -14.32 -7.64 0.34
C GLU A 44 -13.22 -8.07 -0.63
N LEU A 45 -11.96 -7.72 -0.33
CA LEU A 45 -10.82 -8.13 -1.17
C LEU A 45 -10.63 -9.65 -1.19
N LEU A 46 -10.81 -10.33 -0.06
CA LEU A 46 -10.71 -11.79 0.00
C LEU A 46 -11.84 -12.46 -0.79
N ALA A 47 -13.05 -11.88 -0.79
CA ALA A 47 -14.17 -12.35 -1.60
C ALA A 47 -13.89 -12.16 -3.11
N ASP A 48 -13.34 -11.01 -3.52
CA ASP A 48 -12.98 -10.74 -4.93
C ASP A 48 -11.95 -11.75 -5.48
N TYR A 49 -11.09 -12.30 -4.62
CA TYR A 49 -10.02 -13.23 -4.97
C TYR A 49 -10.27 -14.65 -4.46
N GLU A 50 -11.53 -14.99 -4.17
CA GLU A 50 -11.90 -16.31 -3.66
C GLU A 50 -11.39 -17.41 -4.61
N ASN A 51 -10.67 -18.39 -4.07
CA ASN A 51 -10.05 -19.50 -4.81
C ASN A 51 -8.96 -19.12 -5.82
N ALA A 52 -8.72 -17.82 -6.05
CA ALA A 52 -7.65 -17.32 -6.93
C ALA A 52 -6.33 -17.13 -6.18
N VAL A 53 -6.40 -16.82 -4.89
CA VAL A 53 -5.24 -16.65 -4.01
C VAL A 53 -5.45 -17.36 -2.66
N LEU A 54 -4.34 -17.73 -2.04
CA LEU A 54 -4.26 -18.03 -0.62
C LEU A 54 -3.40 -16.96 0.04
N CYS A 55 -3.93 -16.27 1.04
CA CYS A 55 -3.27 -15.16 1.72
C CYS A 55 -3.12 -15.45 3.21
N ASP A 56 -1.89 -15.35 3.71
CA ASP A 56 -1.59 -15.35 5.14
C ASP A 56 -1.07 -13.97 5.55
N THR A 57 -1.50 -13.51 6.72
CA THR A 57 -1.12 -12.22 7.28
C THR A 57 -0.45 -12.44 8.64
N TYR A 58 0.69 -11.80 8.86
CA TYR A 58 1.49 -11.89 10.07
C TYR A 58 1.74 -10.49 10.62
N VAL A 59 1.44 -10.28 11.89
CA VAL A 59 1.79 -9.05 12.60
C VAL A 59 3.23 -9.18 13.09
N THR A 60 4.07 -8.22 12.71
CA THR A 60 5.50 -8.19 13.07
C THR A 60 5.89 -6.94 13.84
N ASP A 61 4.92 -6.06 14.14
CA ASP A 61 5.12 -4.90 15.01
C ASP A 61 5.72 -5.33 16.36
N GLY A 62 6.74 -4.61 16.81
CA GLY A 62 7.52 -4.94 18.00
C GLY A 62 8.47 -6.14 17.86
N LEU A 63 8.43 -6.90 16.76
CA LEU A 63 9.32 -8.03 16.47
C LEU A 63 10.39 -7.71 15.42
N ALA A 64 10.08 -6.84 14.46
CA ALA A 64 11.00 -6.38 13.41
C ALA A 64 11.02 -4.85 13.35
N ALA A 65 12.21 -4.25 13.18
CA ALA A 65 12.41 -2.81 13.35
C ALA A 65 11.72 -1.92 12.30
N GLU A 66 11.37 -2.45 11.14
CA GLU A 66 10.86 -1.68 9.99
C GLU A 66 9.63 -2.32 9.33
N THR A 67 9.00 -3.29 9.99
CA THR A 67 7.86 -4.01 9.42
C THR A 67 6.85 -4.30 10.51
N ASP A 68 5.64 -3.81 10.32
CA ASP A 68 4.53 -3.99 11.27
C ASP A 68 3.59 -5.11 10.79
N LEU A 69 3.52 -5.29 9.47
CA LEU A 69 2.67 -6.26 8.82
C LEU A 69 3.41 -6.97 7.69
N PHE A 70 3.31 -8.28 7.66
CA PHE A 70 3.86 -9.12 6.62
C PHE A 70 2.76 -9.98 6.00
N VAL A 71 2.70 -10.03 4.67
CA VAL A 71 1.68 -10.77 3.92
C VAL A 71 2.35 -11.76 2.99
N ARG A 72 1.89 -13.01 3.04
CA ARG A 72 2.31 -14.11 2.17
C ARG A 72 1.16 -14.50 1.27
N VAL A 73 1.34 -14.36 -0.05
CA VAL A 73 0.29 -14.61 -1.05
C VAL A 73 0.74 -15.72 -1.97
N HIS A 74 -0.07 -16.77 -2.08
CA HIS A 74 0.10 -17.86 -3.03
C HIS A 74 -0.92 -17.72 -4.16
N ALA A 75 -0.48 -17.90 -5.41
CA ALA A 75 -1.37 -17.92 -6.57
C ALA A 75 -0.76 -18.74 -7.72
N ARG A 76 -1.62 -19.33 -8.56
CA ARG A 76 -1.17 -20.05 -9.77
C ARG A 76 -0.60 -19.12 -10.85
N GLY A 77 -0.91 -17.82 -10.78
CA GLY A 77 -0.36 -16.79 -11.66
C GLY A 77 0.32 -15.68 -10.87
N LEU A 78 1.55 -15.33 -11.24
CA LEU A 78 2.30 -14.24 -10.61
C LEU A 78 1.57 -12.89 -10.74
N THR A 79 0.93 -12.64 -11.88
CA THR A 79 0.13 -11.43 -12.12
C THR A 79 -1.05 -11.31 -11.16
N THR A 80 -1.70 -12.44 -10.83
CA THR A 80 -2.79 -12.48 -9.84
C THR A 80 -2.28 -12.14 -8.45
N ALA A 81 -1.16 -12.72 -8.02
CA ALA A 81 -0.56 -12.40 -6.72
C ALA A 81 -0.15 -10.92 -6.64
N GLN A 82 0.43 -10.36 -7.70
CA GLN A 82 0.80 -8.94 -7.76
C GLN A 82 -0.42 -8.02 -7.73
N ALA A 83 -1.49 -8.36 -8.45
CA ALA A 83 -2.73 -7.60 -8.44
C ALA A 83 -3.36 -7.58 -7.03
N PHE A 84 -3.42 -8.74 -6.37
CA PHE A 84 -3.88 -8.84 -4.99
C PHE A 84 -3.08 -7.95 -4.04
N VAL A 85 -1.73 -8.01 -4.08
CA VAL A 85 -0.89 -7.17 -3.20
C VAL A 85 -1.09 -5.68 -3.46
N ARG A 86 -1.27 -5.27 -4.72
CA ARG A 86 -1.58 -3.87 -5.08
C ARG A 86 -2.92 -3.43 -4.49
N GLU A 87 -3.95 -4.22 -4.69
CA GLU A 87 -5.30 -3.90 -4.19
C GLU A 87 -5.39 -3.97 -2.67
N PHE A 88 -4.68 -4.90 -2.03
CA PHE A 88 -4.50 -4.95 -0.58
C PHE A 88 -3.93 -3.63 -0.05
N ARG A 89 -2.87 -3.14 -0.69
CA ARG A 89 -2.26 -1.86 -0.31
C ARG A 89 -3.24 -0.68 -0.49
N GLU A 90 -4.06 -0.68 -1.52
CA GLU A 90 -4.98 0.43 -1.82
C GLU A 90 -6.24 0.40 -0.96
N ARG A 91 -6.90 -0.76 -0.86
CA ARG A 91 -8.21 -0.92 -0.20
C ARG A 91 -8.09 -1.15 1.31
N VAL A 92 -7.06 -1.85 1.76
CA VAL A 92 -6.92 -2.24 3.18
C VAL A 92 -5.99 -1.27 3.92
N LEU A 93 -4.85 -0.95 3.30
CA LEU A 93 -3.89 -0.01 3.89
C LEU A 93 -4.19 1.45 3.49
N GLY A 94 -4.72 1.66 2.28
CA GLY A 94 -4.96 2.98 1.69
C GLY A 94 -6.33 3.60 1.99
N ALA A 95 -7.33 2.84 2.45
CA ALA A 95 -8.65 3.37 2.81
C ALA A 95 -8.63 4.40 3.98
N ALA A 96 -7.52 4.51 4.72
CA ALA A 96 -7.30 5.58 5.70
C ALA A 96 -6.79 6.91 5.09
N ARG A 97 -6.57 6.98 3.76
CA ARG A 97 -6.18 8.20 3.04
C ARG A 97 -7.35 8.79 2.25
N ASN A 98 -8.25 9.47 2.95
CA ASN A 98 -8.99 10.59 2.36
C ASN A 98 -8.43 11.91 2.87
N GLU A 99 -7.19 12.20 2.50
CA GLU A 99 -6.80 13.53 2.01
C GLU A 99 -5.43 13.42 1.31
N PRO A 100 -5.31 13.81 0.03
CA PRO A 100 -4.01 14.01 -0.57
C PRO A 100 -3.39 15.26 0.06
N ARG A 101 -2.48 15.06 1.02
CA ARG A 101 -1.52 16.10 1.40
C ARG A 101 -0.68 16.43 0.16
N ARG A 102 -1.14 17.41 -0.61
CA ARG A 102 -0.35 18.10 -1.63
C ARG A 102 0.69 18.94 -0.89
N SER A 103 1.86 18.37 -0.63
CA SER A 103 3.05 19.16 -0.37
C SER A 103 3.58 19.66 -1.72
N SER A 104 3.11 20.83 -2.17
CA SER A 104 3.85 21.61 -3.16
C SER A 104 5.11 22.14 -2.48
N VAL A 105 6.27 21.60 -2.86
CA VAL A 105 7.56 22.21 -2.55
C VAL A 105 7.63 23.52 -3.33
N SER A 106 7.46 24.65 -2.64
CA SER A 106 7.85 25.94 -3.20
C SER A 106 9.38 26.03 -3.18
N SER A 107 10.01 25.70 -4.30
CA SER A 107 11.41 26.02 -4.53
C SER A 107 11.53 27.52 -4.76
N GLY A 108 11.65 28.27 -3.66
CA GLY A 108 12.06 29.67 -3.72
C GLY A 108 13.53 29.76 -4.12
N THR A 109 13.81 30.39 -5.27
CA THR A 109 14.82 31.45 -5.47
C THR A 109 15.07 31.66 -6.96
N ARG A 110 14.48 32.71 -7.55
CA ARG A 110 15.02 33.31 -8.78
C ARG A 110 15.32 34.78 -8.51
N SER A 111 16.58 35.00 -8.14
CA SER A 111 17.26 36.27 -8.03
C SER A 111 16.93 37.19 -9.22
N THR A 112 16.32 38.34 -8.94
CA THR A 112 16.05 39.41 -9.89
C THR A 112 17.34 40.22 -10.13
N ARG A 113 18.25 39.70 -10.95
CA ARG A 113 19.30 40.55 -11.55
C ARG A 113 18.64 41.46 -12.60
N ARG A 114 18.33 42.70 -12.19
CA ARG A 114 18.04 43.82 -13.10
C ARG A 114 19.21 44.02 -14.07
N ARG A 115 18.97 43.87 -15.37
CA ARG A 115 19.85 44.42 -16.41
C ARG A 115 19.47 45.89 -16.62
N PRO A 116 20.43 46.83 -16.75
CA PRO A 116 20.12 48.21 -17.11
C PRO A 116 19.77 48.30 -18.61
N PRO A 117 18.98 49.31 -19.03
CA PRO A 117 18.59 49.49 -20.43
C PRO A 117 19.77 50.00 -21.28
N ILE A 118 19.93 49.41 -22.46
CA ILE A 118 20.87 49.87 -23.49
C ILE A 118 20.29 51.15 -24.11
N SER A 119 21.04 52.25 -23.98
CA SER A 119 20.78 53.52 -24.65
C SER A 119 21.21 53.41 -26.12
N THR A 120 20.28 53.56 -27.04
CA THR A 120 20.58 53.84 -28.45
C THR A 120 20.33 55.32 -28.72
N ARG A 121 21.43 56.06 -28.86
CA ARG A 121 21.50 57.43 -29.39
C ARG A 121 21.21 57.41 -30.90
N ASN A 122 20.37 58.33 -31.36
CA ASN A 122 20.54 59.01 -32.65
C ASN A 122 20.91 60.46 -32.33
#